data_AF-F0GX66-F1
#
_entry.id   AF-F0GX66-F1
#
_cell.length_a   1.000
_cell.length_b   1.000
_cell.length_c   1.000
_cell.angle_alpha   90.00
_cell.angle_beta   90.00
_cell.angle_gamma   90.00
#
_symmetry.space_group_name_H-M   'P 1'
#
loop_
_entity.id
_entity.type
_entity.pdbx_description
1 polymer ?
#
loop_
_entity_poly.entity_id
_entity_poly.type
_entity_poly.pdbx_seq_one_letter_code
_entity_poly.pdbx_strand_id
1 'polypeptide(L)'
;MKSVVKLLSFMLVAILIPTLVMSLVSLFGGNETVVIIAQFFIMLLMIIAFTRVFSLMRRYEIKTEELIKENKNPDALRKLRDERITYKSKSKITNELINIDYSEDELKNLRKYTDSTEDMKHYYSALISNSQGKKREEAKIKRDNFNKKYQHKTRIYPDFKENLKTSIKWLVLFFAFIIGVGLLKKGIFGNTSFAFMLYIIGLIMTFVLMINSIIWIVRTVNSYWDRKFI
;
A
#
# COMPACT_ATOMS: atom_id res chain seq x y z
N MET A 1 -0.15 5.83 -2.51
CA MET A 1 0.93 6.09 -1.50
C MET A 1 1.79 4.86 -1.21
N LYS A 2 2.21 4.14 -2.25
CA LYS A 2 2.82 2.79 -2.13
C LYS A 2 4.30 2.80 -1.73
N SER A 3 4.98 3.95 -1.64
CA SER A 3 6.44 4.00 -1.43
C SER A 3 6.86 4.10 0.04
N VAL A 4 6.27 4.93 0.90
CA VAL A 4 6.82 5.13 2.26
C VAL A 4 6.72 3.87 3.12
N VAL A 5 5.57 3.18 3.17
CA VAL A 5 5.43 1.96 3.98
C VAL A 5 6.26 0.80 3.40
N LYS A 6 6.29 0.64 2.08
CA LYS A 6 7.14 -0.37 1.43
C LYS A 6 8.61 -0.06 1.64
N LEU A 7 9.01 1.21 1.50
CA LEU A 7 10.36 1.68 1.74
C LEU A 7 10.74 1.47 3.20
N LEU A 8 9.89 1.84 4.17
CA LEU A 8 10.13 1.59 5.59
C LEU A 8 10.22 0.11 5.90
N SER A 9 9.37 -0.73 5.28
CA SER A 9 9.45 -2.18 5.42
C SER A 9 10.75 -2.72 4.81
N PHE A 10 11.16 -2.21 3.64
CA PHE A 10 12.41 -2.60 2.99
C PHE A 10 13.63 -2.14 3.76
N MET A 11 13.62 -0.91 4.30
CA MET A 11 14.65 -0.38 5.20
C MET A 11 14.70 -1.22 6.47
N LEU A 12 13.54 -1.65 6.99
CA LEU A 12 13.49 -2.56 8.14
C LEU A 12 14.21 -3.87 7.84
N VAL A 13 13.82 -4.54 6.75
CA VAL A 13 14.42 -5.83 6.38
C VAL A 13 15.91 -5.65 6.07
N ALA A 14 16.29 -4.52 5.47
CA ALA A 14 17.68 -4.17 5.18
C ALA A 14 18.53 -3.87 6.43
N ILE A 15 17.93 -3.48 7.56
CA ILE A 15 18.64 -3.33 8.83
C ILE A 15 18.59 -4.63 9.63
N LEU A 16 17.42 -5.23 9.72
CA LEU A 16 17.12 -6.35 10.61
C LEU A 16 17.79 -7.66 10.18
N ILE A 17 17.79 -7.99 8.88
CA ILE A 17 18.45 -9.20 8.40
C ILE A 17 19.96 -9.14 8.65
N PRO A 18 20.67 -8.05 8.30
CA PRO A 18 22.10 -7.97 8.60
C PRO A 18 22.42 -7.99 10.10
N THR A 19 21.63 -7.32 10.96
CA THR A 19 21.81 -7.39 12.43
C THR A 19 21.60 -8.81 12.98
N LEU A 20 20.59 -9.52 12.48
CA LEU A 20 20.32 -10.92 12.87
C LEU A 20 21.48 -11.83 12.49
N VAL A 21 21.99 -11.74 11.27
CA VAL A 21 23.08 -12.63 10.84
C VAL A 21 24.39 -12.28 11.53
N MET A 22 24.70 -10.99 11.74
CA MET A 22 25.85 -10.60 12.55
C MET A 22 25.78 -11.25 13.93
N SER A 23 24.62 -11.18 14.58
CA SER A 23 24.44 -11.78 15.90
C SER A 23 24.58 -13.31 15.88
N LEU A 24 24.06 -13.98 14.84
CA LEU A 24 24.21 -15.43 14.67
C LEU A 24 25.67 -15.84 14.44
N VAL A 25 26.37 -15.17 13.52
CA VAL A 25 27.77 -15.48 13.21
C VAL A 25 28.67 -15.26 14.42
N SER A 26 28.44 -14.19 15.19
CA SER A 26 29.14 -13.94 16.45
C SER A 26 28.84 -15.01 17.51
N LEU A 27 27.58 -15.48 17.61
CA LEU A 27 27.21 -16.58 18.51
C LEU A 27 27.90 -17.91 18.15
N PHE A 28 28.15 -18.16 16.86
CA PHE A 28 28.86 -19.35 16.38
C PHE A 28 30.39 -19.21 16.41
N GLY A 29 30.93 -18.15 17.03
CA GLY A 29 32.38 -17.95 17.18
C GLY A 29 33.09 -17.48 15.90
N GLY A 30 32.34 -16.93 14.93
CA GLY A 30 32.92 -16.36 13.73
C GLY A 30 33.80 -15.16 14.04
N ASN A 31 34.99 -15.10 13.43
CA ASN A 31 35.88 -13.94 13.54
C ASN A 31 35.31 -12.72 12.79
N GLU A 32 35.86 -11.53 13.05
CA GLU A 32 35.40 -10.27 12.44
C GLU A 32 35.41 -10.32 10.89
N THR A 33 36.40 -10.99 10.31
CA THR A 33 36.50 -11.16 8.85
C THR A 33 35.33 -11.96 8.29
N VAL A 34 34.93 -13.04 8.94
CA VAL A 34 33.78 -13.87 8.56
C VAL A 34 32.47 -13.08 8.68
N VAL A 35 32.33 -12.27 9.74
CA VAL A 35 31.16 -11.38 9.93
C VAL A 35 31.06 -10.37 8.78
N ILE A 36 32.16 -9.71 8.42
CA ILE A 36 32.19 -8.73 7.33
C ILE A 36 31.83 -9.39 5.99
N ILE A 37 32.41 -10.56 5.69
CA ILE A 37 32.11 -11.30 4.45
C ILE A 37 30.64 -11.72 4.39
N ALA A 38 30.09 -12.25 5.49
CA ALA A 38 28.68 -12.63 5.58
C ALA A 38 27.76 -11.42 5.33
N GLN A 39 28.13 -10.25 5.86
CA GLN A 39 27.35 -9.02 5.69
C GLN A 39 27.28 -8.57 4.22
N PHE A 40 28.41 -8.60 3.51
CA PHE A 40 28.42 -8.26 2.08
C PHE A 40 27.57 -9.24 1.25
N PHE A 41 27.64 -10.53 1.57
CA PHE A 41 26.84 -11.54 0.88
C PHE A 41 25.33 -11.34 1.09
N ILE A 42 24.91 -11.02 2.31
CA ILE A 42 23.50 -10.73 2.64
C ILE A 42 23.03 -9.47 1.95
N MET A 43 23.83 -8.39 1.97
CA MET A 43 23.48 -7.16 1.26
C MET A 43 23.27 -7.44 -0.24
N LEU A 44 24.12 -8.26 -0.85
CA LEU A 44 23.97 -8.66 -2.26
C LEU A 44 22.67 -9.45 -2.48
N LEU A 45 22.37 -10.45 -1.64
CA LEU A 45 21.12 -11.23 -1.72
C LEU A 45 19.89 -10.33 -1.57
N MET A 46 19.96 -9.35 -0.67
CA MET A 46 18.90 -8.37 -0.44
C MET A 46 18.64 -7.50 -1.66
N ILE A 47 19.69 -6.98 -2.30
CA ILE A 47 19.58 -6.19 -3.52
C ILE A 47 18.93 -7.03 -4.64
N ILE A 48 19.35 -8.29 -4.80
CA ILE A 48 18.79 -9.20 -5.80
C ILE A 48 17.30 -9.45 -5.50
N ALA A 49 16.95 -9.76 -4.25
CA ALA A 49 15.58 -10.02 -3.84
C ALA A 49 14.67 -8.80 -4.08
N PHE A 50 15.11 -7.60 -3.67
CA PHE A 50 14.34 -6.37 -3.89
C PHE A 50 14.17 -6.06 -5.37
N THR A 51 15.23 -6.17 -6.16
CA THR A 51 15.18 -5.96 -7.61
C THR A 51 14.19 -6.91 -8.27
N ARG A 52 14.20 -8.20 -7.88
CA ARG A 52 13.26 -9.20 -8.37
C ARG A 52 11.82 -8.88 -8.01
N VAL A 53 11.55 -8.48 -6.77
CA VAL A 53 10.20 -8.09 -6.32
C VAL A 53 9.67 -6.89 -7.11
N PHE A 54 10.48 -5.84 -7.30
CA PHE A 54 10.07 -4.68 -8.10
C PHE A 54 9.82 -5.04 -9.57
N SER A 55 10.67 -5.90 -10.15
CA SER A 55 10.50 -6.41 -11.50
C SER A 55 9.19 -7.21 -11.67
N LEU A 56 8.86 -8.08 -10.69
CA LEU A 56 7.60 -8.84 -10.70
C LEU A 56 6.38 -7.92 -10.61
N MET A 57 6.42 -6.92 -9.71
CA MET A 57 5.36 -5.93 -9.61
C MET A 57 5.16 -5.16 -10.91
N ARG A 58 6.25 -4.76 -11.58
CA ARG A 58 6.17 -4.04 -12.87
C ARG A 58 5.58 -4.93 -13.96
N ARG A 59 6.06 -6.17 -14.07
CA ARG A 59 5.53 -7.15 -15.04
C ARG A 59 4.06 -7.45 -14.82
N TYR A 60 3.62 -7.52 -13.56
CA TYR A 60 2.21 -7.71 -13.22
C TYR A 60 1.33 -6.56 -13.75
N GLU A 61 1.78 -5.31 -13.58
CA GLU A 61 1.04 -4.13 -14.07
C GLU A 61 1.06 -4.03 -15.60
N ILE A 62 2.17 -4.37 -16.27
CA ILE A 62 2.25 -4.41 -17.73
C ILE A 62 1.32 -5.49 -18.30
N LYS A 63 1.37 -6.71 -17.77
CA LYS A 63 0.48 -7.79 -18.17
C LYS A 63 -1.00 -7.43 -17.95
N THR A 64 -1.30 -6.58 -16.97
CA THR A 64 -2.67 -6.07 -16.80
C THR A 64 -3.09 -5.19 -17.98
N GLU A 65 -2.23 -4.28 -18.43
CA GLU A 65 -2.51 -3.44 -19.60
C GLU A 65 -2.66 -4.25 -20.89
N GLU A 66 -1.83 -5.28 -21.07
CA GLU A 66 -1.93 -6.20 -22.21
C GLU A 66 -3.28 -6.93 -22.21
N LEU A 67 -3.67 -7.54 -21.08
CA LEU A 67 -4.95 -8.24 -21.00
C LEU A 67 -6.17 -7.31 -21.17
N ILE A 68 -6.08 -6.04 -20.76
CA ILE A 68 -7.13 -5.05 -21.03
C ILE A 68 -7.25 -4.82 -22.54
N LYS A 69 -6.13 -4.65 -23.25
CA LYS A 69 -6.14 -4.42 -24.71
C LYS A 69 -6.70 -5.62 -25.49
N GLU A 70 -6.41 -6.83 -25.02
CA GLU A 70 -6.87 -8.08 -25.62
C GLU A 70 -8.37 -8.34 -25.38
N ASN A 71 -8.92 -7.86 -24.26
CA ASN A 71 -10.31 -8.11 -23.88
C ASN A 71 -11.15 -6.83 -23.99
N LYS A 72 -11.94 -6.71 -25.07
CA LYS A 72 -12.88 -5.58 -25.25
C LYS A 72 -14.31 -5.87 -24.78
N ASN A 73 -14.59 -7.07 -24.29
CA ASN A 73 -15.90 -7.43 -23.77
C ASN A 73 -16.03 -6.94 -22.30
N PRO A 74 -17.07 -6.14 -21.95
CA PRO A 74 -17.32 -5.69 -20.58
C PRO A 74 -17.33 -6.80 -19.54
N ASP A 75 -17.94 -7.95 -19.82
CA ASP A 75 -18.03 -9.04 -18.84
C ASP A 75 -16.68 -9.72 -18.59
N ALA A 76 -15.87 -9.86 -19.64
CA ALA A 76 -14.51 -10.35 -19.52
C ALA A 76 -13.64 -9.39 -18.70
N LEU A 77 -13.80 -8.08 -18.91
CA LEU A 77 -13.10 -7.06 -18.12
C LEU A 77 -13.55 -7.04 -16.66
N ARG A 78 -14.85 -7.21 -16.37
CA ARG A 78 -15.35 -7.35 -14.98
C ARG A 78 -14.72 -8.56 -14.28
N LYS A 79 -14.66 -9.71 -14.95
CA LYS A 79 -14.00 -10.91 -14.42
C LYS A 79 -12.50 -10.67 -14.19
N LEU A 80 -11.82 -10.06 -15.17
CA LEU A 80 -10.40 -9.71 -15.05
C LEU A 80 -10.14 -8.79 -13.85
N ARG A 81 -10.99 -7.77 -13.62
CA ARG A 81 -10.89 -6.87 -12.47
C ARG A 81 -10.94 -7.63 -11.15
N ASP A 82 -11.80 -8.64 -11.06
CA ASP A 82 -11.98 -9.41 -9.83
C ASP A 82 -10.80 -10.35 -9.59
N GLU A 83 -10.22 -10.93 -10.63
CA GLU A 83 -8.99 -11.74 -10.59
C GLU A 83 -7.74 -10.93 -10.22
N ARG A 84 -7.69 -9.64 -10.58
CA ARG A 84 -6.53 -8.79 -10.24
C ARG A 84 -6.47 -8.50 -8.74
N ILE A 85 -5.26 -8.51 -8.19
CA ILE A 85 -4.99 -8.28 -6.77
C ILE A 85 -4.88 -6.78 -6.44
N THR A 86 -4.18 -6.00 -7.28
CA THR A 86 -3.84 -4.62 -6.93
C THR A 86 -4.96 -3.64 -7.28
N TYR A 87 -5.21 -2.69 -6.38
CA TYR A 87 -6.14 -1.57 -6.61
C TYR A 87 -5.82 -0.77 -7.88
N LYS A 88 -4.53 -0.67 -8.26
CA LYS A 88 -4.10 0.05 -9.47
C LYS A 88 -4.53 -0.69 -10.74
N SER A 89 -4.37 -2.01 -10.75
CA SER A 89 -4.86 -2.84 -11.85
C SER A 89 -6.39 -2.79 -11.92
N LYS A 90 -7.08 -2.84 -10.77
CA LYS A 90 -8.54 -2.69 -10.72
C LYS A 90 -9.01 -1.34 -11.25
N SER A 91 -8.40 -0.23 -10.83
CA SER A 91 -8.80 1.11 -11.30
C SER A 91 -8.59 1.27 -12.81
N LYS A 92 -7.47 0.77 -13.36
CA LYS A 92 -7.24 0.75 -14.81
C LYS A 92 -8.30 -0.02 -15.59
N ILE A 93 -8.65 -1.21 -15.12
CA ILE A 93 -9.70 -2.02 -15.76
C ILE A 93 -11.04 -1.30 -15.67
N THR A 94 -11.34 -0.68 -14.52
CA THR A 94 -12.58 0.09 -14.35
C THR A 94 -12.63 1.33 -15.23
N ASN A 95 -11.52 2.04 -15.44
CA ASN A 95 -11.46 3.15 -16.41
C ASN A 95 -11.84 2.68 -17.81
N GLU A 96 -11.32 1.52 -18.24
CA GLU A 96 -11.66 0.95 -19.54
C GLU A 96 -13.12 0.50 -19.61
N LEU A 97 -13.63 -0.15 -18.55
CA LEU A 97 -15.04 -0.50 -18.44
C LEU A 97 -15.95 0.71 -18.58
N ILE A 98 -15.63 1.84 -17.95
CA ILE A 98 -16.41 3.08 -18.05
C ILE A 98 -16.43 3.62 -19.48
N ASN A 99 -15.34 3.47 -20.24
CA ASN A 99 -15.28 3.90 -21.63
C ASN A 99 -16.16 3.04 -22.56
N ILE A 100 -16.24 1.74 -22.28
CA ILE A 100 -16.95 0.77 -23.15
C ILE A 100 -18.42 0.61 -22.74
N ASP A 101 -18.69 0.51 -21.44
CA ASP A 101 -20.00 0.21 -20.85
C ASP A 101 -20.21 1.04 -19.58
N TYR A 102 -20.54 2.32 -19.79
CA TYR A 102 -20.77 3.26 -18.70
C TYR A 102 -21.91 2.79 -17.80
N SER A 103 -21.66 2.77 -16.48
CA SER A 103 -22.70 2.67 -15.47
C SER A 103 -22.32 3.45 -14.21
N GLU A 104 -23.32 3.86 -13.44
CA GLU A 104 -23.08 4.50 -12.14
C GLU A 104 -22.33 3.58 -11.16
N ASP A 105 -22.50 2.25 -11.29
CA ASP A 105 -21.80 1.29 -10.45
C ASP A 105 -20.32 1.17 -10.81
N GLU A 106 -19.96 1.25 -12.10
CA GLU A 106 -18.55 1.31 -12.50
C GLU A 106 -17.89 2.63 -12.07
N LEU A 107 -18.62 3.75 -12.06
CA LEU A 107 -18.13 4.99 -11.45
C LEU A 107 -17.86 4.85 -9.94
N LYS A 108 -18.76 4.19 -9.19
CA LYS A 108 -18.54 3.89 -7.76
C LYS A 108 -17.33 2.99 -7.56
N ASN A 109 -17.16 1.99 -8.43
CA ASN A 109 -15.99 1.11 -8.42
C ASN A 109 -14.70 1.87 -8.69
N LEU A 110 -14.69 2.80 -9.64
CA LEU A 110 -13.51 3.62 -9.93
C LEU A 110 -13.11 4.44 -8.71
N ARG A 111 -14.10 5.11 -8.09
CA ARG A 111 -13.90 5.86 -6.84
C ARG A 111 -13.39 4.96 -5.71
N LYS A 112 -13.84 3.71 -5.62
CA LYS A 112 -13.36 2.74 -4.62
C LYS A 112 -11.90 2.32 -4.88
N TYR A 113 -11.54 2.10 -6.14
CA TYR A 113 -10.24 1.53 -6.48
C TYR A 113 -9.12 2.56 -6.66
N THR A 114 -9.46 3.81 -6.98
CA THR A 114 -8.47 4.82 -7.31
C THR A 114 -7.75 5.41 -6.08
N ASP A 115 -6.45 5.64 -6.24
CA ASP A 115 -5.66 6.54 -5.40
C ASP A 115 -5.00 7.69 -6.19
N SER A 116 -5.44 7.92 -7.43
CA SER A 116 -4.86 8.88 -8.39
C SER A 116 -5.80 10.02 -8.72
N THR A 117 -5.26 11.22 -8.88
CA THR A 117 -6.02 12.38 -9.37
C THR A 117 -6.40 12.25 -10.84
N GLU A 118 -5.62 11.52 -11.64
CA GLU A 118 -5.90 11.28 -13.06
C GLU A 118 -7.16 10.42 -13.26
N ASP A 119 -7.25 9.31 -12.54
CA ASP A 119 -8.45 8.46 -12.50
C ASP A 119 -9.69 9.27 -12.05
N MET A 120 -9.54 10.22 -11.11
CA MET A 120 -10.66 11.08 -10.74
C MET A 120 -11.04 12.11 -11.80
N LYS A 121 -10.09 12.57 -12.63
CA LYS A 121 -10.43 13.40 -13.79
C LYS A 121 -11.26 12.59 -14.79
N HIS A 122 -10.90 11.33 -15.02
CA HIS A 122 -11.68 10.41 -15.83
C HIS A 122 -13.09 10.17 -15.23
N TYR A 123 -13.17 9.89 -13.93
CA TYR A 123 -14.43 9.78 -13.18
C TYR A 123 -15.35 11.00 -13.42
N TYR A 124 -14.84 12.22 -13.21
CA TYR A 124 -15.65 13.42 -13.39
C TYR A 124 -16.02 13.68 -14.85
N SER A 125 -15.12 13.37 -15.78
CA SER A 125 -15.41 13.49 -17.22
C SER A 125 -16.56 12.57 -17.61
N ALA A 126 -16.49 11.28 -17.24
CA ALA A 126 -17.52 10.30 -17.51
C ALA A 126 -18.84 10.61 -16.80
N LEU A 127 -18.79 11.09 -15.54
CA LEU A 127 -20.00 11.51 -14.82
C LEU A 127 -20.69 12.70 -15.50
N ILE A 128 -19.93 13.69 -15.97
CA ILE A 128 -20.48 14.89 -16.61
C ILE A 128 -21.03 14.58 -18.01
N SER A 129 -20.35 13.73 -18.80
CA SER A 129 -20.81 13.37 -20.14
C SER A 129 -22.12 12.57 -20.10
N ASN A 130 -22.33 11.79 -19.05
CA ASN A 130 -23.50 10.93 -18.88
C ASN A 130 -24.57 11.52 -17.92
N SER A 131 -24.41 12.77 -17.48
CA SER A 131 -25.40 13.47 -16.64
C SER A 131 -26.09 14.60 -17.41
N GLN A 132 -27.34 14.90 -17.06
CA GLN A 132 -28.15 15.98 -17.66
C GLN A 132 -28.69 16.95 -16.60
N GLY A 133 -29.01 18.18 -17.02
CA GLY A 133 -29.64 19.21 -16.18
C GLY A 133 -28.89 19.49 -14.87
N LYS A 134 -29.62 19.56 -13.76
CA LYS A 134 -29.09 19.90 -12.44
C LYS A 134 -27.96 18.97 -11.97
N LYS A 135 -28.07 17.67 -12.25
CA LYS A 135 -27.03 16.68 -11.88
C LYS A 135 -25.70 16.97 -12.56
N ARG A 136 -25.73 17.43 -13.82
CA ARG A 136 -24.53 17.78 -14.59
C ARG A 136 -23.82 18.99 -13.99
N GLU A 137 -24.58 20.02 -13.60
CA GLU A 137 -24.03 21.22 -12.96
C GLU A 137 -23.45 20.91 -11.58
N GLU A 138 -24.13 20.09 -10.77
CA GLU A 138 -23.58 19.61 -9.50
C GLU A 138 -22.26 18.83 -9.69
N ALA A 139 -22.17 18.00 -10.73
CA ALA A 139 -20.95 17.26 -11.05
C ALA A 139 -19.80 18.20 -11.49
N LYS A 140 -20.08 19.25 -12.28
CA LYS A 140 -19.09 20.28 -12.64
C LYS A 140 -18.58 21.03 -11.41
N ILE A 141 -19.47 21.45 -10.52
CA ILE A 141 -19.09 22.13 -9.27
C ILE A 141 -18.18 21.24 -8.42
N LYS A 142 -18.53 19.95 -8.26
CA LYS A 142 -17.70 18.99 -7.53
C LYS A 142 -16.32 18.81 -8.17
N ARG A 143 -16.27 18.67 -9.50
CA ARG A 143 -15.01 18.59 -10.27
C ARG A 143 -14.15 19.84 -10.04
N ASP A 144 -14.73 21.03 -10.10
CA ASP A 144 -13.97 22.27 -9.96
C ASP A 144 -13.41 22.44 -8.55
N ASN A 145 -14.19 22.09 -7.52
CA ASN A 145 -13.72 22.05 -6.15
C ASN A 145 -12.63 20.98 -5.93
N PHE A 146 -12.78 19.81 -6.54
CA PHE A 146 -11.74 18.77 -6.54
C PHE A 146 -10.45 19.28 -7.19
N ASN A 147 -10.54 19.90 -8.38
CA ASN A 147 -9.38 20.46 -9.07
C ASN A 147 -8.70 21.53 -8.21
N LYS A 148 -9.42 22.48 -7.62
CA LYS A 148 -8.85 23.49 -6.72
C LYS A 148 -8.04 22.88 -5.56
N LYS A 149 -8.51 21.76 -4.99
CA LYS A 149 -7.86 21.11 -3.84
C LYS A 149 -6.72 20.17 -4.23
N TYR A 150 -6.78 19.54 -5.40
CA TYR A 150 -5.87 18.46 -5.82
C TYR A 150 -5.07 18.75 -7.09
N GLN A 151 -5.10 19.97 -7.64
CA GLN A 151 -4.40 20.35 -8.87
C GLN A 151 -2.92 19.93 -8.89
N HIS A 152 -2.24 20.08 -7.75
CA HIS A 152 -0.81 19.76 -7.59
C HIS A 152 -0.56 18.43 -6.87
N LYS A 153 -1.61 17.67 -6.58
CA LYS A 153 -1.50 16.38 -5.89
C LYS A 153 -1.59 15.26 -6.92
N THR A 154 -0.73 14.28 -6.79
CA THR A 154 -0.79 13.05 -7.59
C THR A 154 -1.68 11.98 -6.95
N ARG A 155 -2.00 12.13 -5.66
CA ARG A 155 -2.65 11.11 -4.85
C ARG A 155 -3.80 11.62 -4.02
N ILE A 156 -4.78 10.74 -3.84
CA ILE A 156 -6.02 10.98 -3.09
C ILE A 156 -6.47 9.71 -2.37
N TYR A 157 -7.41 9.86 -1.43
CA TYR A 157 -7.97 8.74 -0.66
C TYR A 157 -9.51 8.83 -0.64
N PRO A 158 -10.18 8.47 -1.74
CA PRO A 158 -11.63 8.65 -1.89
C PRO A 158 -12.50 7.70 -1.04
N ASP A 159 -11.99 6.52 -0.67
CA ASP A 159 -12.75 5.48 0.04
C ASP A 159 -12.60 5.57 1.57
N PHE A 160 -13.46 6.36 2.23
CA PHE A 160 -13.42 6.53 3.68
C PHE A 160 -13.66 5.22 4.43
N LYS A 161 -14.64 4.41 3.99
CA LYS A 161 -15.06 3.20 4.71
C LYS A 161 -13.95 2.17 4.76
N GLU A 162 -13.28 1.93 3.63
CA GLU A 162 -12.17 0.97 3.58
C GLU A 162 -10.91 1.51 4.27
N ASN A 163 -10.63 2.82 4.16
CA ASN A 163 -9.54 3.44 4.90
C ASN A 163 -9.75 3.30 6.43
N LEU A 164 -10.96 3.57 6.92
CA LEU A 164 -11.31 3.41 8.34
C LEU A 164 -11.16 1.97 8.80
N LYS A 165 -11.74 1.01 8.06
CA LYS A 165 -11.64 -0.42 8.35
C LYS A 165 -10.17 -0.87 8.42
N THR A 166 -9.36 -0.41 7.48
CA THR A 166 -7.93 -0.75 7.42
C THR A 166 -7.16 -0.08 8.55
N SER A 167 -7.46 1.17 8.89
CA SER A 167 -6.89 1.89 10.01
C SER A 167 -7.14 1.17 11.34
N ILE A 168 -8.37 0.70 11.57
CA ILE A 168 -8.72 -0.07 12.77
C ILE A 168 -7.93 -1.38 12.83
N LYS A 169 -7.84 -2.12 11.71
CA LYS A 169 -7.05 -3.36 11.64
C LYS A 169 -5.59 -3.15 12.03
N TRP A 170 -4.97 -2.08 11.52
CA TRP A 170 -3.57 -1.77 11.84
C TRP A 170 -3.38 -1.32 13.28
N LEU A 171 -4.32 -0.54 13.82
CA LEU A 171 -4.31 -0.17 15.24
C LEU A 171 -4.42 -1.40 16.15
N VAL A 172 -5.36 -2.31 15.86
CA VAL A 172 -5.51 -3.56 16.62
C VAL A 172 -4.23 -4.40 16.55
N LEU A 173 -3.64 -4.55 15.36
CA LEU A 173 -2.39 -5.29 15.19
C LEU A 173 -1.23 -4.63 15.96
N PHE A 174 -1.13 -3.31 15.92
CA PHE A 174 -0.12 -2.54 16.66
C PHE A 174 -0.24 -2.75 18.17
N PHE A 175 -1.43 -2.58 18.75
CA PHE A 175 -1.62 -2.77 20.18
C PHE A 175 -1.43 -4.23 20.60
N ALA A 176 -1.93 -5.20 19.82
CA ALA A 176 -1.69 -6.62 20.08
C ALA A 176 -0.19 -6.95 20.09
N PHE A 177 0.58 -6.38 19.15
CA PHE A 177 2.02 -6.60 19.08
C PHE A 177 2.76 -5.96 20.25
N ILE A 178 2.40 -4.72 20.64
CA ILE A 178 2.97 -4.05 21.82
C ILE A 178 2.74 -4.88 23.08
N ILE A 179 1.50 -5.35 23.29
CA ILE A 179 1.16 -6.18 24.45
C ILE A 179 1.99 -7.47 24.41
N GLY A 180 2.10 -8.12 23.25
CA GLY A 180 2.92 -9.32 23.07
C GLY A 180 4.40 -9.10 23.43
N VAL A 181 5.01 -8.00 22.96
CA VAL A 181 6.40 -7.65 23.30
C VAL A 181 6.54 -7.30 24.79
N GLY A 182 5.57 -6.59 25.38
CA GLY A 182 5.58 -6.22 26.79
C GLY A 182 5.42 -7.41 27.75
N LEU A 183 4.80 -8.51 27.30
CA LEU A 183 4.64 -9.75 28.06
C LEU A 183 5.88 -10.65 28.02
N LEU A 184 6.84 -10.39 27.12
CA LEU A 184 8.13 -11.10 27.14
C LEU A 184 8.83 -10.77 28.48
N LYS A 185 9.00 -11.77 29.35
CA LYS A 185 9.75 -11.62 30.61
C LYS A 185 11.21 -12.04 30.40
N LYS A 186 12.14 -11.27 30.98
CA LYS A 186 13.59 -11.57 30.97
C LYS A 186 13.93 -13.01 31.40
N GLY A 187 13.17 -13.60 32.31
CA GLY A 187 13.42 -14.95 32.83
C GLY A 187 13.00 -16.11 31.91
N ILE A 188 12.30 -15.84 30.79
CA ILE A 188 11.87 -16.89 29.84
C ILE A 188 13.04 -17.35 28.96
N PHE A 189 14.00 -16.48 28.71
CA PHE A 189 15.14 -16.76 27.86
C PHE A 189 16.39 -16.83 28.74
N GLY A 190 16.93 -18.03 28.95
CA GLY A 190 18.12 -18.27 29.79
C GLY A 190 19.42 -17.57 29.32
N ASN A 191 19.36 -16.75 28.26
CA ASN A 191 20.47 -15.97 27.73
C ASN A 191 20.07 -14.48 27.60
N THR A 192 20.74 -13.63 28.37
CA THR A 192 20.52 -12.18 28.43
C THR A 192 20.72 -11.48 27.07
N SER A 193 21.71 -11.90 26.29
CA SER A 193 22.01 -11.33 24.97
C SER A 193 20.92 -11.67 23.95
N PHE A 194 20.41 -12.90 24.00
CA PHE A 194 19.31 -13.33 23.14
C PHE A 194 18.00 -12.60 23.48
N ALA A 195 17.71 -12.44 24.78
CA ALA A 195 16.57 -11.65 25.23
C ALA A 195 16.66 -10.19 24.74
N PHE A 196 17.84 -9.57 24.84
CA PHE A 196 18.08 -8.20 24.39
C PHE A 196 17.88 -8.03 22.88
N MET A 197 18.35 -9.00 22.08
CA MET A 197 18.11 -9.02 20.63
C MET A 197 16.62 -9.09 20.29
N LEU A 198 15.86 -9.95 20.97
CA LEU A 198 14.41 -10.06 20.77
C LEU A 198 13.69 -8.77 21.13
N TYR A 199 14.10 -8.07 22.20
CA TYR A 199 13.54 -6.76 22.53
C TYR A 199 13.84 -5.71 21.46
N ILE A 200 15.06 -5.65 20.91
CA ILE A 200 15.40 -4.72 19.82
C ILE A 200 14.52 -4.99 18.59
N ILE A 201 14.39 -6.26 18.19
CA ILE A 201 13.52 -6.66 17.08
C ILE A 201 12.06 -6.26 17.36
N GLY A 202 11.59 -6.49 18.58
CA GLY A 202 10.25 -6.10 19.04
C GLY A 202 10.02 -4.59 18.95
N LEU A 203 10.99 -3.78 19.39
CA LEU A 203 10.92 -2.31 19.29
C LEU A 203 10.88 -1.84 17.84
N ILE A 204 11.76 -2.39 17.00
CA ILE A 204 11.84 -2.07 15.57
C ILE A 204 10.51 -2.40 14.85
N MET A 205 9.97 -3.59 15.10
CA MET A 205 8.68 -4.01 14.52
C MET A 205 7.52 -3.15 15.03
N THR A 206 7.51 -2.81 16.32
CA THR A 206 6.52 -1.91 16.92
C THR A 206 6.56 -0.54 16.26
N PHE A 207 7.75 0.02 16.03
CA PHE A 207 7.92 1.31 15.37
C PHE A 207 7.35 1.31 13.94
N VAL A 208 7.55 0.24 13.18
CA VAL A 208 6.97 0.10 11.83
C VAL A 208 5.45 0.02 11.89
N LEU A 209 4.90 -0.79 12.78
CA LEU A 209 3.46 -0.92 12.97
C LEU A 209 2.84 0.43 13.40
N MET A 210 3.54 1.20 14.24
CA MET A 210 3.15 2.54 14.65
C MET A 210 3.07 3.49 13.45
N ILE A 211 4.16 3.62 12.67
CA ILE A 211 4.18 4.51 11.51
C ILE A 211 3.09 4.12 10.51
N ASN A 212 2.93 2.82 10.25
CA ASN A 212 1.92 2.33 9.33
C ASN A 212 0.50 2.67 9.83
N SER A 213 0.24 2.51 11.13
CA SER A 213 -1.04 2.89 11.75
C SER A 213 -1.30 4.39 11.63
N ILE A 214 -0.30 5.24 11.90
CA ILE A 214 -0.41 6.71 11.74
C ILE A 214 -0.75 7.05 10.28
N ILE A 215 -0.08 6.44 9.30
CA ILE A 215 -0.35 6.68 7.88
C ILE A 215 -1.80 6.34 7.54
N TRP A 216 -2.32 5.22 8.01
CA TRP A 216 -3.72 4.84 7.76
C TRP A 216 -4.72 5.75 8.47
N ILE A 217 -4.41 6.24 9.67
CA ILE A 217 -5.22 7.26 10.35
C ILE A 217 -5.24 8.54 9.52
N VAL A 218 -4.09 9.06 9.09
CA VAL A 218 -3.99 10.28 8.28
C VAL A 218 -4.78 10.13 6.97
N ARG A 219 -4.70 8.97 6.31
CA ARG A 219 -5.52 8.68 5.11
C ARG A 219 -7.01 8.72 5.41
N THR A 220 -7.43 8.14 6.53
CA THR A 220 -8.82 8.09 6.97
C THR A 220 -9.35 9.49 7.28
N VAL A 221 -8.58 10.30 8.01
CA VAL A 221 -8.94 11.68 8.33
C VAL A 221 -9.05 12.52 7.06
N ASN A 222 -8.06 12.44 6.16
CA ASN A 222 -8.14 13.13 4.87
C ASN A 222 -9.40 12.70 4.10
N SER A 223 -9.62 11.40 3.93
CA SER A 223 -10.79 10.84 3.25
C SER A 223 -12.13 11.32 3.85
N TYR A 224 -12.21 11.44 5.18
CA TYR A 224 -13.39 11.95 5.88
C TYR A 224 -13.72 13.40 5.49
N TRP A 225 -12.72 14.27 5.47
CA TRP A 225 -12.89 15.66 5.06
C TRP A 225 -13.13 15.79 3.55
N ASP A 226 -12.58 14.85 2.78
CA ASP A 226 -12.61 14.84 1.33
C ASP A 226 -13.96 14.37 0.75
N ARG A 227 -14.78 13.65 1.54
CA ARG A 227 -16.11 13.15 1.13
C ARG A 227 -17.09 14.23 0.65
N LYS A 228 -16.86 15.50 1.00
CA LYS A 228 -17.68 16.64 0.54
C LYS A 228 -17.30 17.07 -0.88
N PHE A 229 -16.10 16.71 -1.34
CA PHE A 229 -15.51 17.10 -2.61
C PHE A 229 -15.42 15.93 -3.60
N ILE A 230 -15.66 14.70 -3.13
CA ILE A 230 -15.62 13.44 -3.88
C ILE A 230 -16.91 12.68 -3.60
#